data_AF-A0A940VPT2-F1
#
_entry.id   AF-A0A940VPT2-F1
#
_cell.length_a   1.000
_cell.length_b   1.000
_cell.length_c   1.000
_cell.angle_alpha   90.00
_cell.angle_beta   90.00
_cell.angle_gamma   90.00
#
_symmetry.space_group_name_H-M   'P 1'
#
loop_
_entity.id
_entity.type
_entity.pdbx_description
1 polymer ?
#
loop_
_entity_poly.entity_id
_entity_poly.type
_entity_poly.pdbx_seq_one_letter_code
_entity_poly.pdbx_strand_id
1 'polypeptide(L)'
;MTTALTVMGDVRSTILTPLLGWKFEYNINPLIVSTTTSNGGSVDWADSTAVLSTTTATTSSSAQITSIRNLAAISGLGVVVRFTAAFTAGQAGTTQLIGLGDAYNGFFFGYNGTDWGILQRQNNSDTWTAKADWSQSVEGQNFADTIVPTTLNAYQITFPASRVGLISFYIQDPVGGTWILVHTIEDANSDLYPAIYHVNLPLIAQVANLSTTSAISLYTSSASAFTEGTESEYLPEIHEHVSASVIGVTTATPILSVQNATTFASVTNGKTCTLENFSVAVESGYPVSLNFLKNATLDSPSWTSVAATSSVAQYDTSSTVATGGTNLYSFMFSSSDSAFIELESMQFVMTPGDIITISAEPLATTSTDVFLTVGWEES
;
A
#
# COMPACT_ATOMS: atom_id res chain seq x y z
N MET A 1 15.49 20.07 -25.31
CA MET A 1 14.49 20.40 -24.27
C MET A 1 13.18 20.79 -24.96
N THR A 2 12.35 19.80 -25.30
CA THR A 2 11.03 20.02 -25.91
C THR A 2 10.05 20.41 -24.80
N THR A 3 9.58 21.65 -24.82
CA THR A 3 8.60 22.16 -23.86
C THR A 3 7.24 21.47 -24.06
N ALA A 4 6.62 21.05 -22.97
CA ALA A 4 5.28 20.46 -22.94
C ALA A 4 4.23 21.53 -23.23
N LEU A 5 3.94 21.75 -24.52
CA LEU A 5 2.91 22.69 -24.98
C LEU A 5 1.66 21.92 -25.43
N THR A 6 0.47 22.47 -25.14
CA THR A 6 -0.79 22.05 -25.76
C THR A 6 -0.82 22.49 -27.23
N VAL A 7 -1.77 21.98 -28.01
CA VAL A 7 -1.95 22.37 -29.43
C VAL A 7 -2.29 23.86 -29.62
N MET A 8 -2.59 24.58 -28.54
CA MET A 8 -2.87 26.02 -28.50
C MET A 8 -1.75 26.84 -27.84
N GLY A 9 -0.63 26.21 -27.46
CA GLY A 9 0.54 26.92 -26.90
C GLY A 9 0.52 27.15 -25.40
N ASP A 10 -0.42 26.56 -24.66
CA ASP A 10 -0.42 26.58 -23.20
C ASP A 10 0.56 25.55 -22.64
N VAL A 11 1.15 25.83 -21.48
CA VAL A 11 1.93 24.82 -20.74
C VAL A 11 0.97 23.76 -20.22
N ARG A 12 1.14 22.50 -20.64
CA ARG A 12 0.40 21.38 -20.04
C ARG A 12 1.04 21.05 -18.70
N SER A 13 0.61 21.72 -17.63
CA SER A 13 0.99 21.34 -16.27
C SER A 13 0.03 20.27 -15.77
N THR A 14 0.58 19.09 -15.44
CA THR A 14 -0.16 18.09 -14.66
C THR A 14 0.19 18.27 -13.18
N ILE A 15 -0.79 18.11 -12.30
CA ILE A 15 -0.59 18.11 -10.85
C ILE A 15 -0.16 16.70 -10.46
N LEU A 16 0.86 16.57 -9.61
CA LEU A 16 1.17 15.27 -8.99
C LEU A 16 0.31 15.12 -7.74
N THR A 17 -0.66 14.21 -7.79
CA THR A 17 -1.51 13.90 -6.63
C THR A 17 -0.87 12.74 -5.87
N PRO A 18 -0.41 12.94 -4.61
CA PRO A 18 0.14 11.84 -3.81
C PRO A 18 -0.98 10.87 -3.40
N LEU A 19 -0.79 9.58 -3.69
CA LEU A 19 -1.78 8.54 -3.40
C LEU A 19 -1.37 7.67 -2.19
N LEU A 20 -0.07 7.42 -2.05
CA LEU A 20 0.49 6.71 -0.90
C LEU A 20 1.93 7.13 -0.65
N GLY A 21 2.40 6.86 0.58
CA GLY A 21 3.79 7.09 0.94
C GLY A 21 4.08 6.78 2.40
N TRP A 22 5.37 6.82 2.73
CA TRP A 22 5.86 6.76 4.10
C TRP A 22 6.97 7.80 4.32
N LYS A 23 7.14 8.17 5.59
CA LYS A 23 8.28 8.93 6.09
C LYS A 23 8.58 8.46 7.52
N PHE A 24 9.85 8.37 7.88
CA PHE A 24 10.28 7.80 9.16
C PHE A 24 10.95 8.81 10.08
N GLU A 25 10.26 9.91 10.42
CA GLU A 25 10.83 10.98 11.27
C GLU A 25 11.15 10.54 12.71
N TYR A 26 10.34 9.64 13.29
CA TYR A 26 10.42 9.28 14.71
C TYR A 26 10.35 7.78 14.98
N ASN A 27 9.55 7.04 14.21
CA ASN A 27 9.39 5.60 14.35
C ASN A 27 8.75 5.01 13.07
N ILE A 28 8.70 3.69 12.98
CA ILE A 28 7.93 2.94 11.98
C ILE A 28 6.48 2.84 12.45
N ASN A 29 5.56 3.51 11.76
CA ASN A 29 4.15 3.55 12.12
C ASN A 29 3.38 2.38 11.47
N PRO A 30 2.83 1.43 12.25
CA PRO A 30 2.09 0.28 11.74
C PRO A 30 0.73 0.65 11.11
N LEU A 31 0.32 1.92 11.16
CA LEU A 31 -0.86 2.45 10.45
C LEU A 31 -0.53 2.98 9.05
N ILE A 32 0.75 3.08 8.69
CA ILE A 32 1.22 3.54 7.37
C ILE A 32 1.91 2.41 6.63
N VAL A 33 2.65 1.57 7.36
CA VAL A 33 3.53 0.54 6.82
C VAL A 33 3.31 -0.78 7.55
N SER A 34 3.14 -1.87 6.80
CA SER A 34 3.18 -3.23 7.32
C SER A 34 4.61 -3.76 7.30
N THR A 35 5.00 -4.49 8.35
CA THR A 35 6.33 -5.10 8.47
C THR A 35 6.22 -6.62 8.45
N THR A 36 7.15 -7.28 7.76
CA THR A 36 7.23 -8.75 7.72
C THR A 36 8.69 -9.16 7.85
N THR A 37 8.97 -10.05 8.79
CA THR A 37 10.32 -10.57 9.04
C THR A 37 10.32 -12.09 9.11
N SER A 38 11.44 -12.71 8.75
CA SER A 38 11.62 -14.15 8.81
C SER A 38 13.05 -14.51 9.21
N ASN A 39 13.19 -15.61 9.96
CA ASN A 39 14.46 -16.23 10.34
C ASN A 39 15.53 -15.22 10.78
N GLY A 40 15.17 -14.37 11.76
CA GLY A 40 16.09 -13.40 12.37
C GLY A 40 16.33 -12.12 11.56
N GLY A 41 15.60 -11.88 10.48
CA GLY A 41 15.58 -10.55 9.85
C GLY A 41 14.95 -9.50 10.77
N SER A 42 15.36 -8.24 10.63
CA SER A 42 14.86 -7.13 11.45
C SER A 42 14.42 -5.95 10.60
N VAL A 43 13.46 -5.20 11.13
CA VAL A 43 13.07 -3.89 10.63
C VAL A 43 13.15 -2.94 11.82
N ASP A 44 14.15 -2.06 11.79
CA ASP A 44 14.45 -1.15 12.90
C ASP A 44 14.32 0.30 12.43
N TRP A 45 14.03 1.20 13.38
CA TRP A 45 14.12 2.64 13.15
C TRP A 45 15.47 3.16 13.67
N ALA A 46 16.23 3.84 12.82
CA ALA A 46 17.47 4.49 13.22
C ALA A 46 17.73 5.74 12.37
N ASP A 47 18.19 6.83 13.00
CA ASP A 47 18.59 8.07 12.32
C ASP A 47 17.56 8.60 11.30
N SER A 48 16.28 8.53 11.68
CA SER A 48 15.15 8.91 10.82
C SER A 48 15.03 8.10 9.52
N THR A 49 15.48 6.84 9.56
CA THR A 49 15.37 5.87 8.47
C THR A 49 14.80 4.54 8.98
N ALA A 50 14.07 3.84 8.12
CA ALA A 50 13.81 2.42 8.32
C ALA A 50 15.02 1.63 7.82
N VAL A 51 15.53 0.75 8.67
CA VAL A 51 16.67 -0.13 8.41
C VAL A 51 16.16 -1.56 8.36
N LEU A 52 16.15 -2.14 7.17
CA LEU A 52 15.79 -3.53 6.96
C LEU A 52 17.08 -4.34 6.90
N SER A 53 17.21 -5.36 7.74
CA SER A 53 18.44 -6.16 7.82
C SER A 53 18.17 -7.66 7.81
N THR A 54 19.09 -8.40 7.21
CA THR A 54 19.20 -9.85 7.37
C THR A 54 20.23 -10.19 8.44
N THR A 55 20.19 -11.41 8.97
CA THR A 55 21.12 -11.86 10.02
C THR A 55 22.27 -12.70 9.49
N THR A 56 23.36 -12.76 10.27
CA THR A 56 24.45 -13.71 10.06
C THR A 56 24.23 -15.05 10.76
N ALA A 57 23.19 -15.20 11.59
CA ALA A 57 22.98 -16.40 12.39
C ALA A 57 22.34 -17.57 11.62
N THR A 58 21.57 -17.27 10.57
CA THR A 58 20.75 -18.24 9.84
C THR A 58 20.68 -17.91 8.35
N THR A 59 20.44 -18.93 7.52
CA THR A 59 20.08 -18.76 6.11
C THR A 59 18.60 -18.39 5.96
N SER A 60 18.19 -17.96 4.77
CA SER A 60 16.78 -17.66 4.45
C SER A 60 16.18 -16.59 5.37
N SER A 61 17.00 -15.62 5.78
CA SER A 61 16.62 -14.46 6.57
C SER A 61 16.06 -13.37 5.66
N SER A 62 14.93 -12.76 6.03
CA SER A 62 14.35 -11.66 5.27
C SER A 62 13.67 -10.63 6.18
N ALA A 63 13.62 -9.41 5.69
CA ALA A 63 12.87 -8.32 6.27
C ALA A 63 12.25 -7.49 5.14
N GLN A 64 11.01 -7.07 5.32
CA GLN A 64 10.22 -6.35 4.34
C GLN A 64 9.35 -5.30 5.03
N ILE A 65 9.22 -4.16 4.37
CA ILE A 65 8.20 -3.16 4.66
C ILE A 65 7.35 -2.92 3.42
N THR A 66 6.04 -2.79 3.59
CA THR A 66 5.11 -2.42 2.52
C THR A 66 4.18 -1.30 2.96
N SER A 67 3.81 -0.39 2.08
CA SER A 67 2.72 0.54 2.38
C SER A 67 1.44 -0.23 2.62
N ILE A 68 0.63 0.24 3.57
CA ILE A 68 -0.69 -0.35 3.80
C ILE A 68 -1.55 -0.12 2.57
N ARG A 69 -1.68 1.12 2.11
CA ARG A 69 -2.41 1.45 0.89
C ARG A 69 -1.67 0.97 -0.35
N ASN A 70 -2.44 0.61 -1.38
CA ASN A 70 -1.94 0.37 -2.73
C ASN A 70 -2.09 1.63 -3.58
N LEU A 71 -1.32 1.71 -4.66
CA LEU A 71 -1.55 2.71 -5.69
C LEU A 71 -2.94 2.54 -6.32
N ALA A 72 -3.71 3.61 -6.43
CA ALA A 72 -4.94 3.64 -7.22
C ALA A 72 -4.64 4.35 -8.54
N ALA A 73 -4.10 3.62 -9.53
CA ALA A 73 -3.66 4.25 -10.77
C ALA A 73 -4.84 4.49 -11.72
N ILE A 74 -4.94 5.72 -12.22
CA ILE A 74 -6.03 6.14 -13.11
C ILE A 74 -5.64 5.88 -14.55
N SER A 75 -6.48 5.13 -15.27
CA SER A 75 -6.28 4.85 -16.69
C SER A 75 -6.17 6.14 -17.52
N GLY A 76 -5.17 6.20 -18.40
CA GLY A 76 -4.90 7.38 -19.23
C GLY A 76 -3.98 8.43 -18.60
N LEU A 77 -3.62 8.27 -17.32
CA LEU A 77 -2.65 9.11 -16.61
C LEU A 77 -1.31 8.40 -16.43
N GLY A 78 -0.28 9.17 -16.10
CA GLY A 78 1.03 8.66 -15.70
C GLY A 78 1.10 8.38 -14.20
N VAL A 79 1.99 7.47 -13.82
CA VAL A 79 2.37 7.19 -12.44
C VAL A 79 3.79 7.66 -12.23
N VAL A 80 4.04 8.32 -11.09
CA VAL A 80 5.37 8.69 -10.64
C VAL A 80 5.60 8.07 -9.27
N VAL A 81 6.73 7.39 -9.08
CA VAL A 81 7.14 6.82 -7.80
C VAL A 81 8.47 7.44 -7.42
N ARG A 82 8.60 7.96 -6.20
CA ARG A 82 9.83 8.55 -5.67
C ARG A 82 10.18 7.93 -4.34
N PHE A 83 11.44 7.63 -4.13
CA PHE A 83 11.91 7.09 -2.86
C PHE A 83 13.39 7.37 -2.63
N THR A 84 13.78 7.32 -1.38
CA THR A 84 15.19 7.36 -0.98
C THR A 84 15.66 5.97 -0.59
N ALA A 85 16.89 5.63 -0.99
CA ALA A 85 17.49 4.39 -0.54
C ALA A 85 19.03 4.43 -0.46
N ALA A 86 19.57 3.72 0.51
CA ALA A 86 20.96 3.30 0.57
C ALA A 86 21.02 1.79 0.78
N PHE A 87 22.05 1.16 0.24
CA PHE A 87 22.20 -0.30 0.26
C PHE A 87 23.53 -0.69 0.89
N THR A 88 23.60 -1.87 1.46
CA THR A 88 24.91 -2.50 1.70
C THR A 88 25.42 -3.13 0.41
N ALA A 89 26.73 -3.39 0.33
CA ALA A 89 27.29 -4.08 -0.82
C ALA A 89 26.59 -5.44 -1.03
N GLY A 90 26.06 -5.66 -2.23
CA GLY A 90 25.37 -6.90 -2.58
C GLY A 90 26.29 -8.11 -2.47
N GLN A 91 25.71 -9.24 -2.08
CA GLN A 91 26.42 -10.51 -2.00
C GLN A 91 25.65 -11.60 -2.75
N ALA A 92 26.36 -12.55 -3.36
CA ALA A 92 25.75 -13.66 -4.07
C ALA A 92 24.74 -14.41 -3.18
N GLY A 93 23.56 -14.73 -3.73
CA GLY A 93 22.49 -15.38 -2.97
C GLY A 93 21.67 -14.45 -2.07
N THR A 94 21.85 -13.14 -2.19
CA THR A 94 21.06 -12.12 -1.48
C THR A 94 20.38 -11.15 -2.45
N THR A 95 19.30 -10.51 -2.00
CA THR A 95 18.58 -9.48 -2.77
C THR A 95 18.25 -8.29 -1.87
N GLN A 96 18.35 -7.08 -2.40
CA GLN A 96 17.92 -5.84 -1.77
C GLN A 96 17.10 -5.06 -2.78
N LEU A 97 15.83 -4.75 -2.51
CA LEU A 97 14.93 -4.14 -3.49
C LEU A 97 14.09 -3.04 -2.83
N ILE A 98 13.85 -1.96 -3.55
CA ILE A 98 12.88 -0.92 -3.18
C ILE A 98 12.24 -0.36 -4.44
N GLY A 99 10.94 -0.10 -4.36
CA GLY A 99 10.16 0.41 -5.48
C GLY A 99 8.67 0.27 -5.26
N LEU A 100 7.95 0.03 -6.35
CA LEU A 100 6.52 -0.21 -6.36
C LEU A 100 6.26 -1.63 -6.84
N GLY A 101 5.63 -2.47 -6.02
CA GLY A 101 5.34 -3.84 -6.41
C GLY A 101 4.99 -4.79 -5.28
N ASP A 102 4.71 -6.02 -5.67
CA ASP A 102 4.41 -7.15 -4.80
C ASP A 102 5.17 -8.43 -5.24
N ALA A 103 4.69 -9.60 -4.84
CA ALA A 103 5.28 -10.89 -5.20
C ALA A 103 5.12 -11.23 -6.69
N TYR A 104 4.22 -10.58 -7.43
CA TYR A 104 3.88 -10.90 -8.81
C TYR A 104 4.27 -9.81 -9.78
N ASN A 105 4.21 -8.53 -9.41
CA ASN A 105 4.38 -7.41 -10.33
C ASN A 105 5.15 -6.26 -9.67
N GLY A 106 5.98 -5.55 -10.44
CA GLY A 106 6.59 -4.32 -9.94
C GLY A 106 7.83 -3.84 -10.67
N PHE A 107 8.30 -2.67 -10.25
CA PHE A 107 9.53 -2.04 -10.72
C PHE A 107 10.37 -1.60 -9.53
N PHE A 108 11.65 -1.94 -9.54
CA PHE A 108 12.54 -1.74 -8.39
C PHE A 108 13.93 -1.25 -8.80
N PHE A 109 14.58 -0.55 -7.87
CA PHE A 109 16.04 -0.43 -7.81
C PHE A 109 16.58 -1.38 -6.75
N GLY A 110 17.76 -1.96 -6.98
CA GLY A 110 18.28 -2.93 -6.03
C GLY A 110 19.58 -3.64 -6.37
N TYR A 111 19.93 -4.56 -5.49
CA TYR A 111 20.91 -5.62 -5.73
C TYR A 111 20.21 -6.96 -5.98
N ASN A 112 20.67 -7.69 -6.99
CA ASN A 112 20.44 -9.12 -7.15
C ASN A 112 21.80 -9.81 -7.11
N GLY A 113 22.11 -10.50 -6.01
CA GLY A 113 23.45 -10.97 -5.75
C GLY A 113 24.41 -9.79 -5.57
N THR A 114 25.46 -9.77 -6.39
CA THR A 114 26.46 -8.70 -6.43
C THR A 114 26.12 -7.58 -7.41
N ASP A 115 25.13 -7.79 -8.28
CA ASP A 115 24.84 -6.87 -9.37
C ASP A 115 23.86 -5.81 -8.88
N TRP A 116 24.25 -4.54 -8.97
CA TRP A 116 23.37 -3.40 -8.75
C TRP A 116 22.66 -3.03 -10.05
N GLY A 117 21.37 -2.70 -9.99
CA GLY A 117 20.60 -2.42 -11.18
C GLY A 117 19.13 -2.14 -10.91
N ILE A 118 18.32 -2.49 -11.90
CA ILE A 118 16.86 -2.40 -11.84
C ILE A 118 16.24 -3.78 -12.04
N LEU A 119 15.06 -3.96 -11.47
CA LEU A 119 14.24 -5.16 -11.64
C LEU A 119 12.88 -4.78 -12.18
N GLN A 120 12.48 -5.44 -13.27
CA GLN A 120 11.08 -5.56 -13.67
C GLN A 120 10.58 -6.94 -13.23
N ARG A 121 9.48 -6.96 -12.50
CA ARG A 121 8.78 -8.18 -12.12
C ARG A 121 7.43 -8.22 -12.84
N GLN A 122 7.19 -9.28 -13.59
CA GLN A 122 5.94 -9.51 -14.31
C GLN A 122 5.47 -10.95 -14.06
N ASN A 123 4.31 -11.12 -13.45
CA ASN A 123 3.73 -12.41 -13.09
C ASN A 123 4.72 -13.37 -12.38
N ASN A 124 5.43 -12.87 -11.35
CA ASN A 124 6.44 -13.62 -10.59
C ASN A 124 7.66 -14.07 -11.43
N SER A 125 7.84 -13.49 -12.63
CA SER A 125 9.07 -13.59 -13.41
C SER A 125 9.88 -12.30 -13.26
N ASP A 126 11.14 -12.44 -12.88
CA ASP A 126 12.06 -11.33 -12.63
C ASP A 126 13.01 -11.14 -13.83
N THR A 127 12.99 -9.95 -14.41
CA THR A 127 13.91 -9.50 -15.46
C THR A 127 14.87 -8.47 -14.87
N TRP A 128 16.14 -8.86 -14.74
CA TRP A 128 17.18 -8.02 -14.15
C TRP A 128 17.96 -7.26 -15.22
N THR A 129 18.12 -5.95 -15.04
CA THR A 129 19.02 -5.13 -15.87
C THR A 129 20.10 -4.52 -14.99
N ALA A 130 21.31 -5.04 -15.12
CA ALA A 130 22.46 -4.54 -14.38
C ALA A 130 22.80 -3.11 -14.80
N LYS A 131 23.39 -2.33 -13.90
CA LYS A 131 23.85 -0.96 -14.16
C LYS A 131 24.72 -0.84 -15.43
N ALA A 132 25.53 -1.86 -15.72
CA ALA A 132 26.40 -1.89 -16.89
C ALA A 132 25.62 -1.95 -18.22
N ASP A 133 24.37 -2.43 -18.19
CA ASP A 133 23.51 -2.62 -19.36
C ASP A 133 22.46 -1.50 -19.52
N TRP A 134 22.63 -0.40 -18.79
CA TRP A 134 21.68 0.71 -18.85
C TRP A 134 21.70 1.43 -20.21
N SER A 135 20.52 1.67 -20.79
CA SER A 135 20.31 2.15 -22.16
C SER A 135 20.71 3.61 -22.39
N GLN A 136 20.87 4.40 -21.33
CA GLN A 136 21.22 5.81 -21.40
C GLN A 136 22.59 6.05 -20.78
N SER A 137 23.61 6.29 -21.62
CA SER A 137 24.82 6.99 -21.17
C SER A 137 24.43 8.47 -21.00
N VAL A 138 24.55 9.01 -19.81
CA VAL A 138 24.23 10.42 -19.55
C VAL A 138 25.19 11.29 -20.38
N GLU A 139 24.72 11.90 -21.47
CA GLU A 139 25.37 12.97 -22.25
C GLU A 139 26.91 13.02 -22.29
N GLY A 140 27.59 11.89 -22.53
CA GLY A 140 29.07 11.84 -22.55
C GLY A 140 29.78 12.10 -21.21
N GLN A 141 29.03 12.16 -20.10
CA GLN A 141 29.53 12.12 -18.72
C GLN A 141 28.85 10.97 -17.98
N ASN A 142 29.62 9.97 -17.56
CA ASN A 142 29.08 8.82 -16.83
C ASN A 142 28.59 9.24 -15.43
N PHE A 143 27.38 9.79 -15.33
CA PHE A 143 26.68 9.93 -14.05
C PHE A 143 26.50 8.54 -13.39
N ALA A 144 26.34 7.50 -14.23
CA ALA A 144 26.42 6.11 -13.81
C ALA A 144 27.68 5.82 -12.99
N ASP A 145 28.87 6.29 -13.38
CA ASP A 145 30.13 6.02 -12.66
C ASP A 145 30.25 6.78 -11.33
N THR A 146 29.42 7.80 -11.12
CA THR A 146 29.44 8.64 -9.91
C THR A 146 28.45 8.16 -8.85
N ILE A 147 27.45 7.36 -9.25
CA ILE A 147 26.46 6.81 -8.30
C ILE A 147 27.13 5.78 -7.41
N VAL A 148 27.05 6.04 -6.10
CA VAL A 148 27.43 5.12 -5.03
C VAL A 148 26.13 4.61 -4.39
N PRO A 149 25.67 3.38 -4.71
CA PRO A 149 24.42 2.84 -4.15
C PRO A 149 24.48 2.67 -2.63
N THR A 150 25.69 2.61 -2.07
CA THR A 150 25.89 2.46 -0.62
C THR A 150 25.75 3.74 0.18
N THR A 151 25.40 4.85 -0.48
CA THR A 151 24.99 6.10 0.16
C THR A 151 23.52 6.39 -0.12
N LEU A 152 22.90 7.26 0.67
CA LEU A 152 21.50 7.62 0.47
C LEU A 152 21.35 8.43 -0.82
N ASN A 153 20.56 7.92 -1.76
CA ASN A 153 20.23 8.58 -3.02
C ASN A 153 18.72 8.71 -3.16
N ALA A 154 18.27 9.65 -3.99
CA ALA A 154 16.87 9.77 -4.40
C ALA A 154 16.66 9.15 -5.78
N TYR A 155 15.64 8.31 -5.88
CA TYR A 155 15.27 7.56 -7.09
C TYR A 155 13.87 7.94 -7.53
N GLN A 156 13.61 7.85 -8.83
CA GLN A 156 12.28 8.01 -9.39
C GLN A 156 12.02 6.96 -10.47
N ILE A 157 10.80 6.42 -10.50
CA ILE A 157 10.30 5.55 -11.57
C ILE A 157 9.05 6.22 -12.13
N THR A 158 8.93 6.32 -13.45
CA THR A 158 7.71 6.84 -14.11
C THR A 158 7.23 5.88 -15.18
N PHE A 159 5.92 5.65 -15.25
CA PHE A 159 5.33 4.77 -16.25
C PHE A 159 3.84 5.10 -16.46
N PRO A 160 3.26 4.79 -17.62
CA PRO A 160 1.84 5.00 -17.86
C PRO A 160 0.98 4.01 -17.07
N ALA A 161 -0.15 4.45 -16.52
CA ALA A 161 -1.08 3.57 -15.78
C ALA A 161 -1.65 2.42 -16.65
N SER A 162 -1.65 2.58 -17.97
CA SER A 162 -1.98 1.51 -18.92
C SER A 162 -0.98 0.34 -18.88
N ARG A 163 0.23 0.57 -18.31
CA ARG A 163 1.38 -0.35 -18.25
C ARG A 163 1.97 -0.69 -19.63
N VAL A 164 1.60 0.07 -20.65
CA VAL A 164 2.12 -0.05 -22.02
C VAL A 164 2.66 1.30 -22.44
N GLY A 165 3.93 1.33 -22.85
CA GLY A 165 4.63 2.57 -23.17
C GLY A 165 6.06 2.52 -22.66
N LEU A 166 6.56 3.70 -22.30
CA LEU A 166 7.90 3.88 -21.78
C LEU A 166 7.87 3.82 -20.25
N ILE A 167 8.67 2.94 -19.66
CA ILE A 167 8.95 2.92 -18.23
C ILE A 167 10.34 3.51 -18.04
N SER A 168 10.43 4.60 -17.28
CA SER A 168 11.66 5.38 -17.16
C SER A 168 12.15 5.39 -15.71
N PHE A 169 13.45 5.15 -15.55
CA PHE A 169 14.14 5.09 -14.27
C PHE A 169 15.08 6.29 -14.16
N TYR A 170 15.00 7.01 -13.05
CA TYR A 170 15.76 8.23 -12.80
C TYR A 170 16.48 8.20 -11.45
N ILE A 171 17.59 8.90 -11.38
CA ILE A 171 18.34 9.17 -10.15
C ILE A 171 18.59 10.68 -10.06
N GLN A 172 18.45 11.25 -8.88
CA GLN A 172 18.67 12.68 -8.69
C GLN A 172 20.17 13.02 -8.68
N ASP A 173 20.55 14.09 -9.39
CA ASP A 173 21.89 14.68 -9.29
C ASP A 173 22.10 15.28 -7.89
N PRO A 174 23.13 14.84 -7.12
CA PRO A 174 23.41 15.40 -5.80
C PRO A 174 23.86 16.87 -5.84
N VAL A 175 24.32 17.40 -6.98
CA VAL A 175 24.78 18.79 -7.09
C VAL A 175 23.68 19.70 -7.63
N GLY A 176 23.07 19.34 -8.75
CA GLY A 176 22.05 20.14 -9.43
C GLY A 176 20.61 19.87 -8.98
N GLY A 177 20.35 18.77 -8.28
CA GLY A 177 19.00 18.39 -7.82
C GLY A 177 18.04 17.97 -8.93
N THR A 178 18.51 17.84 -10.17
CA THR A 178 17.71 17.44 -11.34
C THR A 178 17.58 15.92 -11.45
N TRP A 179 16.50 15.44 -12.04
CA TRP A 179 16.31 14.01 -12.31
C TRP A 179 17.06 13.61 -13.59
N ILE A 180 17.98 12.67 -13.47
CA ILE A 180 18.76 12.13 -14.58
C ILE A 180 18.17 10.79 -14.98
N LEU A 181 17.76 10.66 -16.25
CA LEU A 181 17.29 9.40 -16.81
C LEU A 181 18.47 8.43 -16.93
N VAL A 182 18.36 7.26 -16.32
CA VAL A 182 19.42 6.25 -16.32
C VAL A 182 19.07 5.03 -17.16
N HIS A 183 17.79 4.66 -17.23
CA HIS A 183 17.34 3.52 -18.03
C HIS A 183 15.89 3.67 -18.46
N THR A 184 15.54 2.99 -19.55
CA THR A 184 14.18 2.86 -20.05
C THR A 184 13.87 1.42 -20.42
N ILE A 185 12.67 0.96 -20.08
CA ILE A 185 12.07 -0.27 -20.59
C ILE A 185 11.01 0.13 -21.62
N GLU A 186 11.07 -0.48 -22.80
CA GLU A 186 10.26 -0.14 -23.98
C GLU A 186 9.39 -1.32 -24.38
N ASP A 187 8.11 -1.27 -24.00
CA ASP A 187 7.16 -2.38 -24.24
C ASP A 187 6.14 -2.07 -25.35
N ALA A 188 6.10 -0.82 -25.83
CA ALA A 188 5.19 -0.41 -26.89
C ALA A 188 5.69 -0.86 -28.28
N ASN A 189 4.84 -1.60 -28.99
CA ASN A 189 5.12 -2.21 -30.30
C ASN A 189 6.24 -3.27 -30.30
N SER A 190 6.75 -3.67 -29.13
CA SER A 190 7.73 -4.74 -28.95
C SER A 190 7.08 -6.01 -28.39
N ASP A 191 6.17 -5.85 -27.42
CA ASP A 191 5.56 -6.98 -26.71
C ASP A 191 4.05 -7.07 -26.88
N LEU A 192 3.53 -8.30 -26.80
CA LEU A 192 2.10 -8.60 -26.84
C LEU A 192 1.40 -8.29 -25.50
N TYR A 193 2.16 -8.29 -24.40
CA TYR A 193 1.65 -8.17 -23.04
C TYR A 193 2.16 -6.87 -22.39
N PRO A 194 1.40 -6.26 -21.45
CA PRO A 194 1.85 -5.06 -20.74
C PRO A 194 3.05 -5.35 -19.84
N ALA A 195 3.85 -4.32 -19.53
CA ALA A 195 5.06 -4.39 -18.70
C ALA A 195 4.88 -5.16 -17.38
N ILE A 196 3.69 -4.99 -16.77
CA ILE A 196 3.21 -5.66 -15.56
C ILE A 196 1.71 -5.92 -15.71
N TYR A 197 1.15 -6.91 -15.00
CA TYR A 197 -0.24 -7.32 -15.20
C TYR A 197 -1.27 -6.47 -14.44
N HIS A 198 -0.90 -5.88 -13.30
CA HIS A 198 -1.70 -4.87 -12.62
C HIS A 198 -0.79 -3.78 -12.05
N VAL A 199 -1.40 -2.62 -11.78
CA VAL A 199 -0.69 -1.40 -11.36
C VAL A 199 -1.08 -0.97 -9.93
N ASN A 200 -2.17 -1.52 -9.38
CA ASN A 200 -2.54 -1.27 -7.99
C ASN A 200 -1.62 -2.05 -7.06
N LEU A 201 -0.47 -1.46 -6.79
CA LEU A 201 0.66 -2.08 -6.11
C LEU A 201 1.08 -1.22 -4.91
N PRO A 202 1.55 -1.83 -3.82
CA PRO A 202 2.10 -1.08 -2.71
C PRO A 202 3.51 -0.57 -3.03
N LEU A 203 3.93 0.45 -2.29
CA LEU A 203 5.37 0.72 -2.14
C LEU A 203 5.96 -0.41 -1.29
N ILE A 204 7.16 -0.87 -1.64
CA ILE A 204 7.84 -1.95 -0.93
C ILE A 204 9.33 -1.67 -0.83
N ALA A 205 9.91 -2.02 0.32
CA ALA A 205 11.35 -2.21 0.46
C ALA A 205 11.60 -3.56 1.13
N GLN A 206 12.59 -4.32 0.65
CA GLN A 206 12.87 -5.65 1.15
C GLN A 206 14.36 -6.00 1.07
N VAL A 207 14.80 -6.81 2.02
CA VAL A 207 16.07 -7.53 2.00
C VAL A 207 15.81 -9.01 2.21
N ALA A 208 16.49 -9.84 1.45
CA ALA A 208 16.42 -11.29 1.62
C ALA A 208 17.79 -11.91 1.39
N ASN A 209 18.18 -12.79 2.29
CA ASN A 209 19.35 -13.62 2.16
C ASN A 209 18.86 -15.06 2.02
N LEU A 210 18.90 -15.59 0.81
CA LEU A 210 18.22 -16.85 0.46
C LEU A 210 19.06 -18.09 0.79
N SER A 211 20.39 -17.95 0.82
CA SER A 211 21.31 -19.11 0.83
C SER A 211 22.62 -18.90 1.59
N THR A 212 22.84 -17.74 2.20
CA THR A 212 24.10 -17.41 2.89
C THR A 212 23.87 -17.04 4.36
N THR A 213 24.93 -16.74 5.09
CA THR A 213 24.90 -16.22 6.47
C THR A 213 25.47 -14.80 6.52
N SER A 214 25.29 -14.03 5.46
CA SER A 214 25.76 -12.65 5.38
C SER A 214 24.65 -11.68 5.77
N ALA A 215 25.00 -10.66 6.54
CA ALA A 215 24.11 -9.55 6.83
C ALA A 215 24.22 -8.51 5.71
N ILE A 216 23.10 -8.29 5.05
CA ILE A 216 22.84 -7.16 4.16
C ILE A 216 21.74 -6.29 4.78
N SER A 217 21.82 -4.98 4.52
CA SER A 217 20.86 -4.00 4.99
C SER A 217 20.47 -3.00 3.89
N LEU A 218 19.20 -2.56 3.93
CA LEU A 218 18.63 -1.50 3.11
C LEU A 218 18.09 -0.40 4.02
N TYR A 219 18.41 0.85 3.69
CA TYR A 219 18.00 2.04 4.41
C TYR A 219 17.07 2.85 3.55
N THR A 220 15.92 3.29 4.07
CA THR A 220 15.01 4.21 3.37
C THR A 220 14.43 5.23 4.34
N SER A 221 14.41 6.51 3.95
CA SER A 221 13.86 7.59 4.78
C SER A 221 12.43 7.96 4.37
N SER A 222 12.14 7.92 3.07
CA SER A 222 10.83 8.25 2.53
C SER A 222 10.57 7.56 1.19
N ALA A 223 9.29 7.34 0.92
CA ALA A 223 8.80 6.93 -0.39
C ALA A 223 7.41 7.51 -0.62
N SER A 224 7.05 7.76 -1.87
CA SER A 224 5.72 8.20 -2.27
C SER A 224 5.43 7.80 -3.70
N ALA A 225 4.17 7.45 -3.97
CA ALA A 225 3.68 7.23 -5.32
C ALA A 225 2.56 8.24 -5.62
N PHE A 226 2.56 8.72 -6.86
CA PHE A 226 1.75 9.81 -7.35
C PHE A 226 1.06 9.39 -8.64
N THR A 227 -0.14 9.91 -8.86
CA THR A 227 -0.78 9.94 -10.18
C THR A 227 -0.61 11.32 -10.81
N GLU A 228 -0.39 11.36 -12.13
CA GLU A 228 -0.31 12.59 -12.90
C GLU A 228 -1.71 13.08 -13.24
N GLY A 229 -2.22 14.00 -12.45
CA GLY A 229 -3.57 14.56 -12.55
C GLY A 229 -4.29 14.42 -11.23
N THR A 230 -5.53 14.85 -11.19
CA THR A 230 -6.41 14.61 -10.05
C THR A 230 -7.33 13.45 -10.41
N GLU A 231 -7.68 12.67 -9.40
CA GLU A 231 -8.82 11.78 -9.49
C GLU A 231 -10.06 12.58 -9.85
N SER A 232 -10.89 11.99 -10.71
CA SER A 232 -12.17 12.57 -11.10
C SER A 232 -13.23 11.71 -10.43
N GLU A 233 -14.14 12.35 -9.69
CA GLU A 233 -15.37 11.77 -9.10
C GLU A 233 -16.30 11.05 -10.12
N TYR A 234 -15.89 10.96 -11.39
CA TYR A 234 -16.64 10.37 -12.51
C TYR A 234 -16.03 9.06 -13.02
N LEU A 235 -14.99 8.53 -12.37
CA LEU A 235 -14.60 7.14 -12.59
C LEU A 235 -15.62 6.23 -11.89
N PRO A 236 -15.98 5.07 -12.48
CA PRO A 236 -16.99 4.19 -11.89
C PRO A 236 -16.44 3.53 -10.62
N GLU A 237 -16.68 4.15 -9.47
CA GLU A 237 -16.42 3.62 -8.13
C GLU A 237 -17.59 2.73 -7.69
N ILE A 238 -17.26 1.60 -7.07
CA ILE A 238 -18.26 0.65 -6.57
C ILE A 238 -18.61 1.05 -5.15
N HIS A 239 -19.88 1.37 -4.91
CA HIS A 239 -20.38 1.72 -3.59
C HIS A 239 -21.27 0.59 -3.08
N GLU A 240 -20.91 0.05 -1.92
CA GLU A 240 -21.62 -1.08 -1.31
C GLU A 240 -22.01 -0.74 0.13
N HIS A 241 -22.97 -1.49 0.67
CA HIS A 241 -23.42 -1.30 2.04
C HIS A 241 -23.87 -2.62 2.65
N VAL A 242 -23.88 -2.67 3.98
CA VAL A 242 -24.48 -3.78 4.71
C VAL A 242 -25.13 -3.29 6.00
N SER A 243 -26.24 -3.92 6.37
CA SER A 243 -26.98 -3.65 7.59
C SER A 243 -26.93 -4.85 8.53
N ALA A 244 -26.77 -4.59 9.81
CA ALA A 244 -26.79 -5.60 10.86
C ALA A 244 -27.44 -5.02 12.13
N SER A 245 -27.90 -5.91 13.00
CA SER A 245 -28.38 -5.52 14.32
C SER A 245 -28.02 -6.57 15.35
N VAL A 246 -27.88 -6.10 16.59
CA VAL A 246 -27.72 -6.94 17.75
C VAL A 246 -28.73 -6.50 18.80
N ILE A 247 -29.39 -7.48 19.42
CA ILE A 247 -30.44 -7.27 20.40
C ILE A 247 -29.90 -7.68 21.76
N GLY A 248 -30.15 -6.84 22.75
CA GLY A 248 -29.82 -7.07 24.14
C GLY A 248 -28.34 -7.13 24.48
N VAL A 249 -27.57 -6.20 23.93
CA VAL A 249 -26.16 -6.02 24.27
C VAL A 249 -26.04 -5.62 25.75
N THR A 250 -25.19 -6.34 26.50
CA THR A 250 -24.87 -6.02 27.91
C THR A 250 -23.37 -5.80 28.16
N THR A 251 -22.53 -6.14 27.19
CA THR A 251 -21.07 -6.02 27.17
C THR A 251 -20.62 -5.68 25.77
N ALA A 252 -19.36 -5.26 25.58
CA ALA A 252 -18.80 -5.03 24.25
C ALA A 252 -19.05 -6.24 23.31
N THR A 253 -19.88 -6.04 22.29
CA THR A 253 -20.32 -7.09 21.35
C THR A 253 -20.17 -6.57 19.92
N PRO A 254 -19.49 -7.29 19.03
CA PRO A 254 -19.45 -6.95 17.61
C PRO A 254 -20.85 -7.02 17.00
N ILE A 255 -21.23 -5.99 16.25
CA ILE A 255 -22.51 -5.92 15.51
C ILE A 255 -22.28 -6.43 14.09
N LEU A 256 -21.19 -5.96 13.50
CA LEU A 256 -20.84 -6.16 12.11
C LEU A 256 -19.32 -6.09 11.97
N SER A 257 -18.76 -7.02 11.22
CA SER A 257 -17.39 -6.89 10.71
C SER A 257 -17.41 -6.88 9.19
N VAL A 258 -16.69 -5.95 8.57
CA VAL A 258 -16.47 -5.91 7.12
C VAL A 258 -15.00 -6.23 6.87
N GLN A 259 -14.75 -7.14 5.93
CA GLN A 259 -13.41 -7.52 5.50
C GLN A 259 -13.25 -7.23 4.01
N ASN A 260 -12.12 -6.62 3.67
CA ASN A 260 -11.65 -6.58 2.29
C ASN A 260 -10.99 -7.93 1.96
N ALA A 261 -11.57 -8.75 1.09
CA ALA A 261 -11.09 -10.11 0.84
C ALA A 261 -9.68 -10.11 0.23
N THR A 262 -8.85 -11.10 0.58
CA THR A 262 -7.48 -11.23 0.01
C THR A 262 -7.48 -11.69 -1.45
N THR A 263 -8.59 -12.26 -1.92
CA THR A 263 -8.78 -12.69 -3.30
C THR A 263 -10.19 -12.35 -3.77
N PHE A 264 -10.32 -12.04 -5.06
CA PHE A 264 -11.60 -11.85 -5.73
C PHE A 264 -11.55 -12.55 -7.09
N ALA A 265 -12.59 -13.31 -7.43
CA ALA A 265 -12.63 -14.15 -8.63
C ALA A 265 -11.36 -15.04 -8.82
N SER A 266 -10.83 -15.58 -7.72
CA SER A 266 -9.60 -16.40 -7.67
C SER A 266 -8.30 -15.68 -8.06
N VAL A 267 -8.31 -14.34 -8.13
CA VAL A 267 -7.11 -13.52 -8.32
C VAL A 267 -6.81 -12.76 -7.02
N THR A 268 -5.53 -12.52 -6.74
CA THR A 268 -5.10 -11.67 -5.61
C THR A 268 -5.78 -10.31 -5.72
N ASN A 269 -6.47 -9.91 -4.66
CA ASN A 269 -7.13 -8.62 -4.63
C ASN A 269 -6.08 -7.51 -4.39
N GLY A 270 -6.14 -6.45 -5.19
CA GLY A 270 -5.32 -5.25 -5.05
C GLY A 270 -6.12 -3.98 -4.74
N LYS A 271 -7.45 -4.09 -4.64
CA LYS A 271 -8.35 -2.97 -4.37
C LYS A 271 -8.39 -2.60 -2.88
N THR A 272 -8.63 -1.34 -2.60
CA THR A 272 -8.87 -0.83 -1.25
C THR A 272 -10.35 -0.54 -1.05
N CYS A 273 -10.83 -0.67 0.19
CA CYS A 273 -12.17 -0.25 0.57
C CYS A 273 -12.09 0.90 1.57
N THR A 274 -12.83 1.98 1.36
CA THR A 274 -12.85 3.14 2.26
C THR A 274 -14.25 3.31 2.84
N LEU A 275 -14.38 3.28 4.18
CA LEU A 275 -15.70 3.55 4.79
C LEU A 275 -16.10 5.00 4.58
N GLU A 276 -17.31 5.20 4.06
CA GLU A 276 -17.83 6.52 3.69
C GLU A 276 -18.83 7.03 4.72
N ASN A 277 -19.67 6.15 5.25
CA ASN A 277 -20.75 6.55 6.14
C ASN A 277 -21.25 5.39 6.98
N PHE A 278 -21.96 5.73 8.05
CA PHE A 278 -22.82 4.78 8.75
C PHE A 278 -24.08 5.46 9.25
N SER A 279 -25.14 4.67 9.38
CA SER A 279 -26.33 5.03 10.13
C SER A 279 -26.52 4.08 11.30
N VAL A 280 -26.95 4.63 12.43
CA VAL A 280 -27.23 3.88 13.64
C VAL A 280 -28.59 4.25 14.19
N ALA A 281 -29.29 3.27 14.74
CA ALA A 281 -30.39 3.48 15.67
C ALA A 281 -30.13 2.66 16.93
N VAL A 282 -30.32 3.29 18.08
CA VAL A 282 -30.12 2.69 19.39
C VAL A 282 -31.48 2.68 20.08
N GLU A 283 -31.93 1.51 20.52
CA GLU A 283 -33.10 1.40 21.37
C GLU A 283 -32.63 0.93 22.75
N SER A 284 -32.57 1.88 23.69
CA SER A 284 -32.04 1.64 25.02
C SER A 284 -32.55 2.68 26.03
N GLY A 285 -32.42 2.33 27.31
CA GLY A 285 -32.54 3.28 28.42
C GLY A 285 -31.22 3.98 28.78
N TYR A 286 -30.10 3.63 28.13
CA TYR A 286 -28.76 4.09 28.51
C TYR A 286 -27.86 4.35 27.28
N PRO A 287 -26.93 5.31 27.36
CA PRO A 287 -25.99 5.56 26.28
C PRO A 287 -25.17 4.34 25.87
N VAL A 288 -24.82 4.26 24.58
CA VAL A 288 -23.99 3.21 24.00
C VAL A 288 -22.78 3.81 23.29
N SER A 289 -21.63 3.15 23.40
CA SER A 289 -20.45 3.45 22.61
C SER A 289 -20.37 2.50 21.42
N LEU A 290 -20.24 3.04 20.22
CA LEU A 290 -19.86 2.30 19.02
C LEU A 290 -18.36 2.46 18.78
N ASN A 291 -17.62 1.36 18.83
CA ASN A 291 -16.17 1.33 18.66
C ASN A 291 -15.82 0.71 17.29
N PHE A 292 -15.00 1.42 16.52
CA PHE A 292 -14.50 0.98 15.21
C PHE A 292 -13.11 0.37 15.40
N LEU A 293 -13.05 -0.96 15.41
CA LEU A 293 -11.84 -1.74 15.67
C LEU A 293 -11.24 -2.22 14.35
N LYS A 294 -9.99 -1.83 14.06
CA LYS A 294 -9.23 -2.38 12.94
C LYS A 294 -8.49 -3.65 13.35
N ASN A 295 -8.66 -4.69 12.55
CA ASN A 295 -8.00 -6.00 12.68
C ASN A 295 -8.19 -6.62 14.07
N ALA A 296 -9.42 -6.55 14.59
CA ALA A 296 -9.81 -7.29 15.79
C ALA A 296 -9.82 -8.81 15.52
N THR A 297 -9.50 -9.59 16.56
CA THR A 297 -9.64 -11.04 16.54
C THR A 297 -11.08 -11.42 16.90
N LEU A 298 -11.76 -12.08 15.96
CA LEU A 298 -13.13 -12.57 16.10
C LEU A 298 -13.13 -14.05 16.53
N ASP A 299 -14.10 -14.44 17.35
CA ASP A 299 -14.20 -15.80 17.91
C ASP A 299 -14.58 -16.87 16.87
N SER A 300 -15.60 -16.62 16.07
CA SER A 300 -16.13 -17.55 15.06
C SER A 300 -16.73 -16.81 13.87
N PRO A 301 -15.89 -16.12 13.07
CA PRO A 301 -16.38 -15.35 11.93
C PRO A 301 -16.93 -16.26 10.83
N SER A 302 -18.10 -15.90 10.29
CA SER A 302 -18.73 -16.53 9.13
C SER A 302 -18.90 -15.52 8.01
N TRP A 303 -17.87 -15.41 7.16
CA TRP A 303 -17.83 -14.44 6.07
C TRP A 303 -18.84 -14.74 4.96
N THR A 304 -19.69 -13.75 4.67
CA THR A 304 -20.64 -13.73 3.56
C THR A 304 -20.22 -12.65 2.57
N SER A 305 -20.11 -12.98 1.28
CA SER A 305 -19.80 -11.97 0.26
C SER A 305 -20.94 -10.95 0.16
N VAL A 306 -20.58 -9.66 0.08
CA VAL A 306 -21.56 -8.56 -0.10
C VAL A 306 -22.22 -8.69 -1.47
N ALA A 307 -21.41 -8.83 -2.52
CA ALA A 307 -21.86 -9.15 -3.86
C ALA A 307 -20.84 -10.01 -4.61
N ALA A 308 -21.17 -11.28 -4.83
CA ALA A 308 -20.23 -12.31 -5.29
C ALA A 308 -19.52 -12.04 -6.63
N THR A 309 -20.05 -11.14 -7.46
CA THR A 309 -19.51 -10.82 -8.79
C THR A 309 -19.06 -9.38 -8.97
N SER A 310 -19.29 -8.49 -7.99
CA SER A 310 -19.00 -7.05 -8.11
C SER A 310 -18.25 -6.46 -6.93
N SER A 311 -18.31 -7.07 -5.75
CA SER A 311 -17.70 -6.51 -4.53
C SER A 311 -16.54 -7.37 -4.05
N VAL A 312 -15.42 -6.71 -3.71
CA VAL A 312 -14.29 -7.36 -3.06
C VAL A 312 -14.48 -7.52 -1.54
N ALA A 313 -15.59 -6.99 -1.01
CA ALA A 313 -15.91 -7.04 0.41
C ALA A 313 -16.75 -8.27 0.79
N GLN A 314 -16.52 -8.73 2.00
CA GLN A 314 -17.33 -9.73 2.69
C GLN A 314 -17.61 -9.26 4.12
N TYR A 315 -18.69 -9.74 4.72
CA TYR A 315 -19.11 -9.31 6.04
C TYR A 315 -19.42 -10.50 6.96
N ASP A 316 -19.31 -10.24 8.25
CA ASP A 316 -19.63 -11.17 9.33
C ASP A 316 -20.56 -10.51 10.34
N THR A 317 -21.60 -11.25 10.73
CA THR A 317 -22.54 -10.89 11.80
C THR A 317 -22.72 -12.02 12.81
N SER A 318 -21.97 -13.14 12.67
CA SER A 318 -22.11 -14.28 13.57
C SER A 318 -21.19 -14.22 14.78
N SER A 319 -20.08 -13.49 14.70
CA SER A 319 -19.15 -13.35 15.82
C SER A 319 -19.83 -12.70 17.02
N THR A 320 -19.54 -13.18 18.23
CA THR A 320 -20.10 -12.63 19.47
C THR A 320 -19.06 -11.95 20.34
N VAL A 321 -17.78 -12.17 20.02
CA VAL A 321 -16.66 -11.60 20.76
C VAL A 321 -15.63 -11.06 19.76
N ALA A 322 -15.23 -9.81 19.98
CA ALA A 322 -14.10 -9.19 19.31
C ALA A 322 -13.07 -8.79 20.37
N THR A 323 -11.81 -9.21 20.19
CA THR A 323 -10.70 -8.89 21.11
C THR A 323 -9.49 -8.35 20.36
N GLY A 324 -8.67 -7.55 21.03
CA GLY A 324 -7.51 -6.92 20.39
C GLY A 324 -7.90 -5.90 19.32
N GLY A 325 -7.09 -5.80 18.28
CA GLY A 325 -7.23 -4.79 17.24
C GLY A 325 -6.84 -3.38 17.71
N THR A 326 -6.88 -2.43 16.79
CA THR A 326 -6.67 -1.01 17.09
C THR A 326 -8.02 -0.30 17.04
N ASN A 327 -8.44 0.30 18.15
CA ASN A 327 -9.61 1.18 18.13
C ASN A 327 -9.25 2.48 17.39
N LEU A 328 -9.85 2.67 16.21
CA LEU A 328 -9.62 3.85 15.39
C LEU A 328 -10.48 5.02 15.85
N TYR A 329 -11.72 4.74 16.28
CA TYR A 329 -12.66 5.77 16.72
C TYR A 329 -13.82 5.20 17.56
N SER A 330 -14.33 6.02 18.47
CA SER A 330 -15.49 5.72 19.29
C SER A 330 -16.55 6.82 19.17
N PHE A 331 -17.78 6.43 18.84
CA PHE A 331 -18.95 7.31 18.80
C PHE A 331 -19.87 6.99 19.97
N MET A 332 -20.34 8.00 20.69
CA MET A 332 -21.32 7.80 21.76
C MET A 332 -22.69 8.27 21.31
N PHE A 333 -23.70 7.44 21.54
CA PHE A 333 -25.10 7.73 21.28
C PHE A 333 -25.88 7.73 22.57
N SER A 334 -26.83 8.66 22.68
CA SER A 334 -27.70 8.74 23.85
C SER A 334 -28.72 7.60 23.85
N SER A 335 -29.52 7.52 24.92
CA SER A 335 -30.60 6.53 24.98
C SER A 335 -31.67 6.82 23.93
N SER A 336 -32.10 5.80 23.18
CA SER A 336 -33.17 5.95 22.16
C SER A 336 -32.84 6.99 21.09
N ASP A 337 -31.66 6.88 20.49
CA ASP A 337 -31.06 7.86 19.58
C ASP A 337 -30.84 7.28 18.18
N SER A 338 -30.68 8.14 17.19
CA SER A 338 -30.36 7.73 15.83
C SER A 338 -29.53 8.80 15.13
N ALA A 339 -28.58 8.37 14.30
CA ALA A 339 -27.75 9.29 13.54
C ALA A 339 -27.37 8.72 12.18
N PHE A 340 -27.07 9.61 11.25
CA PHE A 340 -26.32 9.35 10.03
C PHE A 340 -25.03 10.17 10.12
N ILE A 341 -23.89 9.52 9.93
CA ILE A 341 -22.57 10.14 10.06
C ILE A 341 -21.74 9.80 8.84
N GLU A 342 -21.18 10.84 8.22
CA GLU A 342 -20.19 10.74 7.16
C GLU A 342 -18.79 10.53 7.77
N LEU A 343 -18.04 9.62 7.17
CA LEU A 343 -16.73 9.13 7.59
C LEU A 343 -15.63 9.42 6.57
N GLU A 344 -15.94 9.96 5.39
CA GLU A 344 -14.96 10.23 4.33
C GLU A 344 -13.74 11.01 4.84
N SER A 345 -13.98 12.02 5.68
CA SER A 345 -12.91 12.83 6.29
C SER A 345 -12.01 12.07 7.27
N MET A 346 -12.46 10.93 7.81
CA MET A 346 -11.71 10.09 8.74
C MET A 346 -10.82 9.06 8.04
N GLN A 347 -11.01 8.83 6.72
CA GLN A 347 -10.20 7.94 5.88
C GLN A 347 -9.98 6.54 6.46
N PHE A 348 -11.05 5.85 6.85
CA PHE A 348 -10.97 4.45 7.27
C PHE A 348 -10.73 3.53 6.08
N VAL A 349 -9.45 3.30 5.76
CA VAL A 349 -9.04 2.47 4.63
C VAL A 349 -8.75 1.03 5.07
N MET A 350 -9.38 0.09 4.37
CA MET A 350 -9.20 -1.35 4.45
C MET A 350 -8.45 -1.85 3.23
N THR A 351 -7.29 -2.44 3.45
CA THR A 351 -6.51 -3.09 2.39
C THR A 351 -6.81 -4.58 2.35
N PRO A 352 -6.46 -5.31 1.27
CA PRO A 352 -6.78 -6.73 1.17
C PRO A 352 -6.31 -7.52 2.40
N GLY A 353 -7.27 -8.12 3.11
CA GLY A 353 -7.09 -8.84 4.37
C GLY A 353 -7.52 -8.08 5.63
N ASP A 354 -7.55 -6.74 5.59
CA ASP A 354 -7.98 -5.92 6.72
C ASP A 354 -9.45 -6.15 7.07
N ILE A 355 -9.76 -6.07 8.37
CA ILE A 355 -11.10 -6.17 8.94
C ILE A 355 -11.41 -4.90 9.71
N ILE A 356 -12.57 -4.28 9.48
CA ILE A 356 -13.15 -3.31 10.40
C ILE A 356 -14.33 -3.96 11.12
N THR A 357 -14.23 -4.04 12.44
CA THR A 357 -15.28 -4.54 13.32
C THR A 357 -15.91 -3.37 14.05
N ILE A 358 -17.22 -3.24 13.95
CA ILE A 358 -18.00 -2.24 14.68
C ILE A 358 -18.65 -2.95 15.86
N SER A 359 -18.24 -2.56 17.06
CA SER A 359 -18.71 -3.14 18.33
C SER A 359 -19.56 -2.14 19.10
N ALA A 360 -20.67 -2.61 19.66
CA ALA A 360 -21.46 -1.85 20.63
C ALA A 360 -21.07 -2.21 22.06
N GLU A 361 -20.89 -1.20 22.90
CA GLU A 361 -20.65 -1.35 24.33
C GLU A 361 -21.59 -0.41 25.10
N PRO A 362 -22.58 -0.96 25.83
CA PRO A 362 -23.44 -0.18 26.70
C PRO A 362 -22.64 0.45 27.85
N LEU A 363 -22.90 1.71 28.18
CA LEU A 363 -22.25 2.40 29.30
C LEU A 363 -22.89 2.07 30.66
N ALA A 364 -23.85 1.15 30.67
CA ALA A 364 -24.49 0.57 31.86
C ALA A 364 -24.76 -0.92 31.64
N THR A 365 -24.88 -1.70 32.71
CA THR A 365 -25.04 -3.18 32.66
C THR A 365 -26.45 -3.64 32.26
N THR A 366 -27.12 -2.90 31.38
CA THR A 366 -28.50 -3.17 30.94
C THR A 366 -28.53 -3.40 29.45
N SER A 367 -29.47 -4.25 29.04
CA SER A 367 -29.77 -4.62 27.66
C SER A 367 -30.01 -3.39 26.77
N THR A 368 -29.27 -3.29 25.66
CA THR A 368 -29.42 -2.26 24.63
C THR A 368 -29.50 -2.91 23.25
N ASP A 369 -30.43 -2.47 22.43
CA ASP A 369 -30.58 -2.93 21.05
C ASP A 369 -29.94 -1.91 20.11
N VAL A 370 -29.15 -2.39 19.15
CA VAL A 370 -28.43 -1.53 18.21
C VAL A 370 -28.63 -2.03 16.78
N PHE A 371 -29.03 -1.11 15.91
CA PHE A 371 -29.19 -1.31 14.47
C PHE A 371 -28.17 -0.44 13.76
N LEU A 372 -27.46 -1.01 12.80
CA LEU A 372 -26.34 -0.38 12.12
C LEU A 372 -26.42 -0.65 10.62
N THR A 373 -26.18 0.36 9.80
CA THR A 373 -25.84 0.22 8.38
C THR A 373 -24.56 0.94 8.10
N VAL A 374 -23.63 0.33 7.37
CA VAL A 374 -22.34 0.94 6.99
C VAL A 374 -22.21 0.87 5.48
N GLY A 375 -21.74 1.97 4.89
CA GLY A 375 -21.43 2.11 3.47
C GLY A 375 -19.94 2.35 3.23
N TRP A 376 -19.43 1.86 2.10
CA TRP A 376 -18.05 2.05 1.68
C TRP A 376 -17.90 2.09 0.16
N GLU A 377 -16.80 2.70 -0.25
CA GLU A 377 -16.31 2.77 -1.62
C GLU A 377 -15.24 1.69 -1.86
N GLU A 378 -15.18 1.10 -3.05
CA GLU A 378 -14.11 0.19 -3.49
C GLU A 378 -13.32 0.75 -4.69
N SER A 379 -12.02 0.99 -4.48
CA SER A 379 -11.08 1.60 -5.45
C SER A 379 -9.89 0.71 -5.84
#